data_AF-A0A1Y1NND3-F1
#
_entry.id   AF-A0A1Y1NND3-F1
#
_cell.length_a   1.000
_cell.length_b   1.000
_cell.length_c   1.000
_cell.angle_alpha   90.00
_cell.angle_beta   90.00
_cell.angle_gamma   90.00
#
_symmetry.space_group_name_H-M   'P 1'
#
loop_
_entity.id
_entity.type
_entity.pdbx_description
1 polymer ?
#
loop_
_entity_poly.entity_id
_entity_poly.type
_entity_poly.pdbx_seq_one_letter_code
_entity_poly.pdbx_strand_id
1 'polypeptide(L)'
;RAWNYSLVNPGGRMLTITSSDTPWRLVLPLDKKTEYVFSDLGQDPMELNRVLEWSINSLASTVRRKHGDGAADWLIEAEKVGLWWAAERKRLWNYNPSS
;
A
#
# COMPACT_ATOMS: atom_id res chain seq x y z
N ARG A 1 -1.94 -9.60 12.31
CA ARG A 1 -1.54 -8.17 12.38
C ARG A 1 -2.75 -7.26 12.15
N ALA A 2 -2.78 -6.07 12.73
CA ALA A 2 -3.83 -5.07 12.47
C ALA A 2 -3.40 -4.12 11.35
N TRP A 3 -4.28 -3.86 10.39
CA TRP A 3 -4.00 -3.05 9.20
C TRP A 3 -4.65 -1.67 9.31
N ASN A 4 -3.93 -0.63 8.87
CA ASN A 4 -4.44 0.74 8.76
C ASN A 4 -4.48 1.18 7.29
N TYR A 5 -5.49 1.98 6.95
CA TYR A 5 -5.80 2.41 5.58
C TYR A 5 -6.03 3.92 5.56
N SER A 6 -5.32 4.64 4.69
CA SER A 6 -5.46 6.11 4.56
C SER A 6 -5.39 6.56 3.10
N LEU A 7 -6.30 7.44 2.68
CA LEU A 7 -6.27 8.03 1.33
C LEU A 7 -5.21 9.15 1.27
N VAL A 8 -4.46 9.21 0.17
CA VAL A 8 -3.29 10.11 0.06
C VAL A 8 -3.58 11.41 -0.71
N ASN A 9 -4.62 11.47 -1.57
CA ASN A 9 -4.85 12.65 -2.39
C ASN A 9 -6.34 13.01 -2.60
N PRO A 10 -6.64 14.29 -2.96
CA PRO A 10 -8.01 14.78 -3.23
C PRO A 10 -8.77 14.11 -4.38
N GLY A 11 -8.24 13.06 -5.01
CA GLY A 11 -8.93 12.26 -6.03
C GLY A 11 -9.07 10.77 -5.66
N GLY A 12 -8.63 10.38 -4.46
CA GLY A 12 -8.67 8.98 -4.01
C GLY A 12 -7.92 8.01 -4.92
N ARG A 13 -6.84 8.45 -5.57
CA ARG A 13 -6.08 7.66 -6.56
C ARG A 13 -4.97 6.83 -5.92
N MET A 14 -4.67 7.08 -4.64
CA MET A 14 -3.64 6.36 -3.90
C MET A 14 -4.15 6.01 -2.51
N LEU A 15 -3.84 4.78 -2.08
CA LEU A 15 -4.16 4.23 -0.78
C LEU A 15 -2.86 3.90 -0.03
N THR A 16 -2.70 4.45 1.17
CA THR A 16 -1.62 4.05 2.08
C THR A 16 -2.08 2.88 2.94
N ILE A 17 -1.22 1.86 3.04
CA ILE A 17 -1.37 0.71 3.91
C ILE A 17 -0.18 0.65 4.89
N THR A 18 -0.48 0.47 6.18
CA THR A 18 0.50 0.15 7.23
C THR A 18 -0.05 -0.95 8.14
N SER A 19 0.78 -1.55 8.99
CA SER A 19 0.32 -2.44 10.05
C SER A 19 0.89 -2.07 11.42
N SER A 20 0.29 -2.58 12.48
CA SER A 20 0.67 -2.28 13.87
C SER A 20 1.95 -2.96 14.35
N ASP A 21 2.49 -3.90 13.58
CA ASP A 21 3.54 -4.83 14.00
C ASP A 21 4.83 -4.73 13.18
N THR A 22 4.86 -3.87 12.16
CA THR A 22 6.04 -3.61 11.34
C THR A 22 6.13 -2.12 11.02
N PRO A 23 7.33 -1.59 10.74
CA PRO A 23 7.51 -0.18 10.41
C PRO A 23 7.31 0.10 8.90
N TRP A 24 6.72 -0.84 8.17
CA TRP A 24 6.64 -0.77 6.71
C TRP A 24 5.38 -0.05 6.24
N ARG A 25 5.52 0.62 5.09
CA ARG A 25 4.45 1.37 4.46
C ARG A 25 4.38 1.04 2.98
N LEU A 26 3.16 0.84 2.48
CA LEU A 26 2.85 0.73 1.06
C LEU A 26 1.97 1.91 0.64
N VAL A 27 2.36 2.63 -0.41
CA VAL A 27 1.45 3.48 -1.20
C VAL A 27 1.03 2.70 -2.43
N LEU A 28 -0.23 2.27 -2.43
CA LEU A 28 -0.87 1.51 -3.48
C LEU A 28 -1.55 2.46 -4.47
N PRO A 29 -1.17 2.45 -5.76
CA PRO A 29 -1.87 3.20 -6.79
C PRO A 29 -3.18 2.49 -7.16
N LEU A 30 -4.27 3.25 -7.22
CA LEU A 30 -5.59 2.80 -7.68
C LEU A 30 -5.82 3.16 -9.15
N ASP A 31 -4.82 3.74 -9.80
CA ASP A 31 -4.78 3.99 -11.24
C ASP A 31 -3.59 3.27 -11.89
N LYS A 32 -3.53 3.32 -13.22
CA LYS A 32 -2.45 2.71 -14.01
C LYS A 32 -1.33 3.69 -14.38
N LYS A 33 -1.30 4.87 -13.76
CA LYS A 33 -0.41 5.98 -14.14
C LYS A 33 0.56 6.37 -13.04
N THR A 34 0.49 5.69 -11.90
CA THR A 34 1.27 5.98 -10.70
C THR A 34 1.98 4.71 -10.26
N GLU A 35 3.22 4.84 -9.81
CA GLU A 35 4.00 3.73 -9.28
C GLU A 35 3.52 3.34 -7.87
N TYR A 36 3.82 2.09 -7.51
CA TYR A 36 3.79 1.68 -6.11
C TYR A 36 4.97 2.31 -5.39
N VAL A 37 4.79 2.60 -4.09
CA VAL A 37 5.87 3.11 -3.25
C VAL A 37 5.96 2.28 -1.98
N PHE A 38 7.18 1.84 -1.65
CA PHE A 38 7.50 1.21 -0.36
C PHE A 38 8.44 2.10 0.44
N SER A 39 8.20 2.15 1.75
CA SER A 39 9.08 2.80 2.74
C SER A 39 9.25 1.90 3.96
N ASP A 40 10.48 1.87 4.50
CA ASP A 40 10.76 1.31 5.82
C ASP A 40 10.95 2.48 6.80
N LEU A 41 9.90 2.82 7.54
CA LEU A 41 9.88 3.97 8.44
C LEU A 41 10.74 3.76 9.69
N GLY A 42 11.19 2.53 9.95
CA GLY A 42 12.08 2.21 11.07
C GLY A 42 13.53 2.53 10.74
N GLN A 43 13.91 2.41 9.47
CA GLN A 43 15.24 2.73 8.95
C GLN A 43 15.30 4.14 8.32
N ASP A 44 14.21 4.59 7.73
CA ASP A 44 14.10 5.88 7.03
C ASP A 44 12.79 6.61 7.41
N PRO A 45 12.70 7.17 8.64
CA PRO A 45 11.49 7.85 9.12
C PRO A 45 11.07 9.07 8.29
N MET A 46 12.03 9.67 7.57
CA MET A 46 11.82 10.84 6.71
C MET A 46 11.48 10.47 5.26
N GLU A 47 11.42 9.17 4.94
CA GLU A 47 11.11 8.64 3.60
C GLU A 47 11.99 9.22 2.47
N LEU A 48 13.28 9.42 2.75
CA LEU A 48 14.26 9.94 1.80
C LEU A 48 14.67 8.92 0.74
N ASN A 49 14.59 7.62 1.06
CA ASN A 49 15.08 6.49 0.27
C ASN A 49 13.95 5.51 -0.07
N ARG A 50 12.85 6.03 -0.61
CA ARG A 50 11.70 5.24 -1.04
C ARG A 50 12.04 4.32 -2.22
N VAL A 51 11.38 3.17 -2.27
CA VAL A 51 11.45 2.25 -3.42
C VAL A 51 10.20 2.43 -4.26
N LEU A 52 10.37 2.73 -5.55
CA LEU A 52 9.29 2.93 -6.51
C LEU A 52 9.38 1.89 -7.62
N GLU A 53 8.26 1.29 -7.96
CA GLU A 53 8.15 0.31 -9.06
C GLU A 53 6.74 0.33 -9.68
N TRP A 54 6.65 -0.03 -10.95
CA TRP A 54 5.40 -0.04 -11.71
C TRP A 54 4.47 -1.24 -11.44
N SER A 55 4.97 -2.26 -10.73
CA SER A 55 4.18 -3.44 -10.38
C SER A 55 4.53 -3.95 -9.00
N ILE A 56 3.58 -4.60 -8.34
CA ILE A 56 3.81 -5.20 -7.02
C ILE A 56 4.91 -6.28 -7.06
N ASN A 57 5.02 -7.03 -8.16
CA ASN A 57 6.02 -8.08 -8.30
C ASN A 57 7.43 -7.51 -8.40
N SER A 58 7.60 -6.43 -9.18
CA SER A 58 8.86 -5.69 -9.26
C SER A 58 9.20 -5.09 -7.89
N LEU A 59 8.21 -4.49 -7.22
CA LEU A 59 8.40 -3.90 -5.88
C LEU A 59 8.82 -4.94 -4.85
N ALA A 60 8.11 -6.07 -4.77
CA ALA A 60 8.45 -7.15 -3.85
C ALA A 60 9.84 -7.74 -4.15
N SER A 61 10.22 -7.87 -5.42
CA SER A 61 11.57 -8.30 -5.80
C SER A 61 12.65 -7.32 -5.32
N THR A 62 12.45 -6.02 -5.53
CA THR A 62 13.40 -4.98 -5.09
C THR A 62 13.44 -4.85 -3.56
N VAL A 63 12.28 -4.91 -2.89
CA VAL A 63 12.17 -4.90 -1.42
C VAL A 63 12.82 -6.14 -0.81
N ARG A 64 12.63 -7.33 -1.37
CA ARG A 64 13.29 -8.56 -0.90
C ARG A 64 14.81 -8.41 -0.87
N ARG A 65 15.39 -7.86 -1.94
CA ARG A 65 16.84 -7.63 -2.03
C ARG A 65 17.35 -6.61 -1.02
N LYS A 66 16.56 -5.57 -0.69
CA LYS A 66 16.99 -4.44 0.15
C LYS A 66 16.64 -4.56 1.63
N HIS A 67 15.48 -5.16 1.94
CA HIS A 67 14.87 -5.20 3.28
C HIS A 67 14.54 -6.62 3.75
N GLY A 68 14.84 -7.65 2.94
CA GLY A 68 14.67 -9.06 3.28
C GLY A 68 13.28 -9.64 2.97
N ASP A 69 13.17 -10.96 3.14
CA ASP A 69 11.96 -11.72 2.76
C ASP A 69 10.72 -11.27 3.52
N GLY A 70 10.83 -11.01 4.83
CA GLY A 70 9.70 -10.57 5.64
C GLY A 70 9.06 -9.27 5.14
N ALA A 71 9.87 -8.32 4.65
CA ALA A 71 9.37 -7.06 4.10
C ALA A 71 8.64 -7.28 2.76
N ALA A 72 9.18 -8.16 1.93
CA ALA A 72 8.57 -8.51 0.65
C ALA A 72 7.26 -9.28 0.83
N ASP A 73 7.22 -10.23 1.76
CA ASP A 73 6.01 -11.02 2.04
C ASP A 73 4.92 -10.13 2.65
N TRP A 74 5.29 -9.25 3.59
CA TRP A 74 4.38 -8.24 4.12
C TRP A 74 3.84 -7.32 3.01
N LEU A 75 4.68 -6.91 2.06
CA LEU A 75 4.26 -6.03 0.97
C LEU A 75 3.19 -6.69 0.10
N ILE A 76 3.33 -7.99 -0.18
CA ILE A 76 2.32 -8.76 -0.94
C ILE A 76 1.03 -8.91 -0.14
N GLU A 77 1.10 -9.12 1.18
CA GLU A 77 -0.08 -9.10 2.05
C GLU A 77 -0.77 -7.73 2.04
N ALA A 78 0.01 -6.65 2.16
CA ALA A 78 -0.44 -5.27 2.19
C ALA A 78 -1.19 -4.88 0.91
N GLU A 79 -0.71 -5.32 -0.26
CA GLU A 79 -1.39 -5.10 -1.53
C GLU A 79 -2.76 -5.77 -1.55
N LYS A 80 -2.83 -7.06 -1.18
CA LYS A 80 -4.09 -7.82 -1.18
C LYS A 80 -5.14 -7.19 -0.29
N VAL A 81 -4.78 -6.79 0.94
CA VAL A 81 -5.72 -6.13 1.85
C VAL A 81 -6.10 -4.73 1.36
N GLY A 82 -5.18 -4.00 0.73
CA GLY A 82 -5.45 -2.68 0.15
C GLY A 82 -6.44 -2.74 -1.01
N LEU A 83 -6.26 -3.70 -1.93
CA LEU A 83 -7.19 -3.92 -3.05
C LEU A 83 -8.56 -4.37 -2.56
N TRP A 84 -8.63 -5.26 -1.57
CA TRP A 84 -9.88 -5.67 -0.95
C TRP A 84 -10.62 -4.46 -0.33
N TRP A 85 -9.91 -3.64 0.45
CA TRP A 85 -10.50 -2.45 1.06
C TRP A 85 -11.02 -1.45 0.02
N ALA A 86 -10.26 -1.23 -1.06
CA ALA A 86 -10.66 -0.34 -2.14
C ALA A 86 -11.92 -0.84 -2.86
N ALA A 87 -12.02 -2.16 -3.09
CA ALA A 87 -13.22 -2.79 -3.65
C ALA A 87 -14.43 -2.64 -2.71
N GLU A 88 -14.22 -2.86 -1.41
CA GLU A 88 -15.28 -2.76 -0.40
C GLU A 88 -15.80 -1.31 -0.26
N ARG A 89 -14.90 -0.32 -0.28
CA ARG A 89 -15.30 1.10 -0.30
C ARG A 89 -16.10 1.46 -1.53
N LYS A 90 -15.73 0.97 -2.71
CA LYS A 90 -16.50 1.17 -3.94
C LYS A 90 -17.90 0.53 -3.84
N ARG A 91 -18.01 -0.66 -3.23
CA ARG A 91 -19.29 -1.33 -2.98
C ARG A 91 -20.17 -0.50 -2.04
N LEU A 92 -19.60 0.00 -0.95
CA LEU A 92 -20.30 0.82 0.05
C LEU A 92 -20.68 2.21 -0.48
N TRP A 93 -19.91 2.79 -1.39
CA TRP A 93 -20.27 4.07 -2.03
C TRP A 93 -21.26 3.93 -3.19
N ASN A 94 -21.46 2.72 -3.71
CA ASN A 94 -22.62 2.36 -4.52
C ASN A 94 -23.88 2.06 -3.67
N TYR A 95 -23.85 2.34 -2.35
CA TYR A 95 -25.03 2.25 -1.50
C TYR A 95 -25.97 3.43 -1.82
N ASN A 96 -27.16 3.11 -2.32
CA ASN A 96 -28.25 4.05 -2.50
C ASN A 96 -28.97 4.19 -1.14
N PRO A 97 -28.87 5.34 -0.43
CA PRO A 97 -29.55 5.53 0.86
C PRO A 97 -31.07 5.74 0.72
N SER A 98 -31.60 5.62 -0.49
CA SER A 98 -33.00 5.83 -0.85
C SER A 98 -33.57 4.57 -1.50
N SER A 99 -34.17 3.72 -0.66
CA SER A 99 -35.40 2.97 -0.94
C SER A 99 -36.38 3.27 0.19
#